data_AF-A0A6I4W3K8-F1
#
_entry.id   AF-A0A6I4W3K8-F1
#
_cell.length_a   1.000
_cell.length_b   1.000
_cell.length_c   1.000
_cell.angle_alpha   90.00
_cell.angle_beta   90.00
_cell.angle_gamma   90.00
#
_symmetry.space_group_name_H-M   'P 1'
#
loop_
_entity.id
_entity.type
_entity.pdbx_description
1 polymer ?
#
loop_
_entity_poly.entity_id
_entity_poly.type
_entity_poly.pdbx_seq_one_letter_code
_entity_poly.pdbx_strand_id
1 'polypeptide(L)'
;MHASPPGPADPGKLTNQRVVFLEALSLTLRERYSDVSCEISRLTAGLPPTLRVERQEVAEDVGCDLSVDGWAFVWGFDPRNVIGPVADLRRAAFAVANVLGIRHHPDH
;
A
#
# COMPACT_ATOMS: atom_id res chain seq x y z
N MET A 1 -29.36 27.87 1.17
CA MET A 1 -27.95 27.62 1.55
C MET A 1 -27.39 26.64 0.52
N HIS A 2 -26.67 27.14 -0.48
CA HIS A 2 -26.05 26.30 -1.51
C HIS A 2 -24.73 25.80 -0.93
N ALA A 3 -24.63 24.53 -0.55
CA ALA A 3 -23.35 23.95 -0.22
C ALA A 3 -22.54 23.86 -1.52
N SER A 4 -21.38 24.51 -1.57
CA SER A 4 -20.44 24.36 -2.68
C SER A 4 -20.03 22.88 -2.78
N PRO A 5 -19.90 22.34 -4.00
CA PRO A 5 -19.37 20.99 -4.17
C PRO A 5 -17.96 20.93 -3.57
N PRO A 6 -17.55 19.76 -3.01
CA PRO A 6 -16.18 19.60 -2.54
C PRO A 6 -15.22 19.93 -3.68
N GLY A 7 -14.30 20.86 -3.43
CA GLY A 7 -13.26 21.22 -4.40
C GLY A 7 -12.43 19.99 -4.78
N PRO A 8 -11.77 20.01 -5.95
CA PRO A 8 -10.89 18.91 -6.36
C PRO A 8 -9.87 18.62 -5.25
N ALA A 9 -9.70 17.34 -4.93
CA ALA A 9 -8.76 16.92 -3.90
C ALA A 9 -7.36 17.45 -4.22
N ASP A 10 -6.73 18.09 -3.24
CA ASP A 10 -5.37 18.62 -3.36
C ASP A 10 -4.38 17.46 -3.61
N PRO A 11 -3.68 17.45 -4.77
CA PRO A 11 -2.73 16.39 -5.12
C PRO A 11 -1.62 16.19 -4.08
N GLY A 12 -1.21 17.27 -3.38
CA GLY A 12 -0.20 17.19 -2.32
C GLY A 12 -0.71 16.44 -1.10
N LYS A 13 -1.98 16.63 -0.71
CA LYS A 13 -2.60 15.93 0.42
C LYS A 13 -2.76 14.44 0.13
N LEU A 14 -3.21 14.09 -1.08
CA LEU A 14 -3.36 12.69 -1.49
C LEU A 14 -2.01 11.96 -1.54
N THR A 15 -0.95 12.64 -1.96
CA THR A 15 0.41 12.07 -1.97
C THR A 15 0.89 11.76 -0.56
N ASN A 16 0.69 12.68 0.39
CA ASN A 16 1.05 12.44 1.79
C ASN A 16 0.24 11.31 2.42
N GLN A 17 -1.05 11.20 2.12
CA GLN A 17 -1.88 10.10 2.62
C GLN A 17 -1.43 8.74 2.08
N ARG A 18 -1.11 8.65 0.78
CA ARG A 18 -0.53 7.42 0.19
C ARG A 18 0.70 6.97 0.94
N VAL A 19 1.65 7.89 1.16
CA VAL A 19 2.88 7.60 1.92
C VAL A 19 2.56 7.06 3.32
N VAL A 20 1.65 7.70 4.07
CA VAL A 20 1.28 7.25 5.41
C VAL A 20 0.71 5.82 5.41
N PHE A 21 -0.16 5.49 4.45
CA PHE A 21 -0.70 4.12 4.36
C PHE A 21 0.37 3.10 3.98
N LEU A 22 1.28 3.44 3.07
CA LEU A 22 2.40 2.59 2.70
C LEU A 22 3.41 2.39 3.85
N GLU A 23 3.65 3.42 4.66
CA GLU A 23 4.46 3.32 5.88
C GLU A 23 3.83 2.38 6.90
N ALA A 24 2.50 2.47 7.11
CA ALA A 24 1.78 1.59 8.02
C ALA A 24 1.82 0.12 7.56
N LEU A 25 1.67 -0.13 6.26
CA LEU A 25 1.80 -1.48 5.70
C LEU A 25 3.25 -1.99 5.83
N SER A 26 4.23 -1.16 5.53
CA SER A 26 5.65 -1.48 5.69
C SER A 26 6.01 -1.88 7.11
N LEU A 27 5.52 -1.13 8.10
CA LEU A 27 5.70 -1.47 9.52
C LEU A 27 5.08 -2.83 9.84
N THR A 28 3.82 -3.04 9.44
CA THR A 28 3.09 -4.30 9.67
C THR A 28 3.80 -5.50 9.05
N LEU A 29 4.35 -5.35 7.83
CA LEU A 29 5.10 -6.41 7.15
C LEU A 29 6.37 -6.78 7.92
N ARG A 30 7.17 -5.78 8.32
CA ARG A 30 8.43 -6.01 9.05
C ARG A 30 8.22 -6.58 10.45
N GLU A 31 7.15 -6.21 11.13
CA GLU A 31 6.81 -6.76 12.45
C GLU A 31 6.40 -8.23 12.38
N ARG A 32 5.78 -8.64 11.28
CA ARG A 32 5.19 -9.98 11.11
C ARG A 32 6.09 -10.96 10.38
N TYR A 33 6.96 -10.47 9.49
CA TYR A 33 7.78 -11.28 8.61
C TYR A 33 9.21 -10.73 8.65
N SER A 34 10.09 -11.36 9.44
CA SER A 34 11.46 -10.87 9.67
C SER A 34 12.32 -10.78 8.41
N ASP A 35 11.98 -11.56 7.39
CA ASP A 35 12.79 -11.77 6.19
C ASP A 35 12.40 -10.86 5.03
N VAL A 36 11.44 -9.92 5.23
CA VAL A 36 11.05 -8.95 4.21
C VAL A 36 11.78 -7.62 4.39
N SER A 37 12.30 -7.08 3.30
CA SER A 37 12.73 -5.69 3.20
C SER A 37 11.58 -4.84 2.64
N CYS A 38 11.57 -3.56 2.98
CA CYS A 38 10.54 -2.63 2.57
C CYS A 38 11.16 -1.26 2.28
N GLU A 39 10.90 -0.70 1.10
CA GLU A 39 11.35 0.63 0.69
C GLU A 39 10.22 1.41 0.02
N ILE A 40 10.01 2.66 0.43
CA ILE A 40 9.01 3.52 -0.21
C ILE A 40 9.70 4.35 -1.28
N SER A 41 9.35 4.12 -2.54
CA SER A 41 9.79 4.94 -3.67
C SER A 41 8.90 6.18 -3.79
N ARG A 42 9.51 7.36 -3.64
CA ARG A 42 8.82 8.67 -3.74
C ARG A 42 9.27 9.51 -4.95
N LEU A 43 10.27 9.04 -5.70
CA LEU A 43 11.11 9.89 -6.54
C LEU A 43 10.82 9.79 -8.05
N THR A 44 9.86 8.97 -8.47
CA THR A 44 9.56 8.86 -9.91
C THR A 44 8.59 9.97 -10.33
N ALA A 45 9.13 10.98 -11.02
CA ALA A 45 8.39 12.15 -11.47
C ALA A 45 7.12 11.74 -12.25
N GLY A 46 5.96 12.16 -11.75
CA GLY A 46 4.66 11.90 -12.38
C GLY A 46 3.98 10.58 -11.99
N LEU A 47 4.62 9.74 -11.17
CA LEU A 47 3.99 8.54 -10.61
C LEU A 47 3.67 8.72 -9.12
N PRO A 48 2.59 8.09 -8.63
CA PRO A 48 2.33 7.99 -7.19
C PRO A 48 3.49 7.29 -6.45
N PRO A 49 3.57 7.42 -5.12
CA PRO A 49 4.48 6.60 -4.32
C PRO A 49 4.08 5.12 -4.32
N THR A 50 5.05 4.22 -4.30
CA THR A 50 4.87 2.78 -4.03
C THR A 50 5.75 2.31 -2.90
N LEU A 51 5.35 1.21 -2.28
CA LEU A 51 6.14 0.41 -1.37
C LEU A 51 6.68 -0.81 -2.14
N ARG A 52 7.99 -0.84 -2.35
CA ARG A 52 8.72 -2.03 -2.77
C ARG A 52 8.85 -2.97 -1.59
N VAL A 53 8.39 -4.20 -1.72
CA VAL A 53 8.54 -5.26 -0.71
C VAL A 53 9.31 -6.41 -1.32
N GLU A 54 10.43 -6.78 -0.72
CA GLU A 54 11.31 -7.82 -1.27
C GLU A 54 11.60 -8.91 -0.25
N ARG A 55 11.75 -10.13 -0.76
CA ARG A 55 12.23 -11.29 -0.03
C ARG A 55 13.04 -12.17 -0.97
N GLN A 56 14.32 -12.37 -0.64
CA GLN A 56 15.25 -13.14 -1.48
C GLN A 56 15.29 -12.56 -2.92
N GLU A 57 14.91 -13.34 -3.93
CA GLU A 57 14.90 -12.94 -5.34
C GLU A 57 13.52 -12.49 -5.83
N VAL A 58 12.52 -12.43 -4.94
CA VAL A 58 11.15 -12.04 -5.27
C VAL A 58 10.87 -10.66 -4.70
N ALA A 59 10.23 -9.81 -5.50
CA ALA A 59 9.87 -8.47 -5.09
C ALA A 59 8.59 -8.02 -5.75
N GLU A 60 7.78 -7.29 -4.99
CA GLU A 60 6.50 -6.76 -5.42
C GLU A 60 6.40 -5.28 -5.07
N ASP A 61 5.72 -4.53 -5.93
CA ASP A 61 5.40 -3.12 -5.66
C ASP A 61 3.95 -3.01 -5.21
N VAL A 62 3.73 -2.28 -4.12
CA VAL A 62 2.41 -2.02 -3.56
C VAL A 62 2.13 -0.52 -3.61
N GLY A 63 1.05 -0.16 -4.28
CA GLY A 63 0.53 1.20 -4.30
C GLY A 63 -0.64 1.39 -3.34
N CYS A 64 -1.15 2.61 -3.34
CA CYS A 64 -2.36 2.97 -2.62
C CYS A 64 -3.18 3.94 -3.47
N ASP A 65 -4.48 3.66 -3.61
CA ASP A 65 -5.38 4.48 -4.42
C ASP A 65 -6.70 4.77 -3.71
N LEU A 66 -7.31 5.90 -4.06
CA LEU A 66 -8.56 6.38 -3.50
C LEU A 66 -9.68 6.18 -4.52
N SER A 67 -10.61 5.28 -4.21
CA SER A 67 -11.82 5.05 -5.00
C SER A 67 -13.06 5.60 -4.28
N VAL A 68 -14.24 5.39 -4.89
CA VAL A 68 -15.54 5.73 -4.27
C VAL A 68 -15.79 4.96 -2.96
N ASP A 69 -15.16 3.80 -2.80
CA ASP A 69 -15.29 2.93 -1.62
C ASP A 69 -14.25 3.26 -0.54
N GLY A 70 -13.37 4.23 -0.80
CA GLY A 70 -12.30 4.67 0.09
C GLY A 70 -10.90 4.25 -0.38
N TRP A 71 -9.97 4.25 0.55
CA TRP A 71 -8.56 3.95 0.29
C TRP A 71 -8.30 2.44 0.27
N ALA A 72 -7.60 1.98 -0.76
CA ALA A 72 -7.19 0.58 -0.91
C ALA A 72 -5.71 0.45 -1.30
N PHE A 73 -5.08 -0.62 -0.82
CA PHE A 73 -3.81 -1.08 -1.35
C PHE A 73 -4.02 -1.80 -2.68
N VAL A 74 -3.10 -1.59 -3.60
CA VAL A 74 -3.14 -2.14 -4.96
C VAL A 74 -1.77 -2.64 -5.37
N TRP A 75 -1.71 -3.52 -6.35
CA TRP A 75 -0.44 -3.95 -6.92
C TRP A 75 0.09 -2.90 -7.90
N GLY A 76 1.33 -2.46 -7.68
CA GLY A 76 2.00 -1.39 -8.42
C GLY A 76 1.17 -0.10 -8.39
N PHE A 77 0.63 0.27 -9.55
CA PHE A 77 -0.20 1.46 -9.73
C PHE A 77 -1.58 1.16 -10.33
N ASP A 78 -1.98 -0.12 -10.41
CA ASP A 78 -3.22 -0.51 -11.07
C ASP A 78 -4.40 -0.52 -10.08
N PRO A 79 -5.33 0.45 -10.14
CA PRO A 79 -6.47 0.51 -9.23
C PRO A 79 -7.45 -0.67 -9.41
N ARG A 80 -7.30 -1.47 -10.47
CA ARG A 80 -8.11 -2.67 -10.71
C ARG A 80 -7.54 -3.90 -9.98
N ASN A 81 -6.26 -3.88 -9.65
CA ASN A 81 -5.57 -5.01 -9.03
C ASN A 81 -5.48 -4.80 -7.51
N VAL A 82 -6.62 -4.89 -6.84
CA VAL A 82 -6.80 -4.55 -5.43
C VAL A 82 -6.27 -5.66 -4.52
N ILE A 83 -5.47 -5.27 -3.53
CA ILE A 83 -5.02 -6.13 -2.44
C ILE A 83 -6.06 -6.17 -1.32
N GLY A 84 -6.54 -4.99 -0.92
CA GLY A 84 -7.52 -4.84 0.15
C GLY A 84 -7.60 -3.40 0.69
N PRO A 85 -8.57 -3.11 1.57
CA PRO A 85 -8.74 -1.78 2.16
C PRO A 85 -7.56 -1.42 3.08
N VAL A 86 -7.19 -0.14 3.13
CA VAL A 86 -6.09 0.32 4.02
C VAL A 86 -6.40 0.16 5.51
N ALA A 87 -7.68 -0.01 5.85
CA ALA A 87 -8.12 -0.26 7.22
C ALA A 87 -7.80 -1.69 7.71
N ASP A 88 -7.46 -2.62 6.81
CA ASP A 88 -7.13 -4.01 7.14
C ASP A 88 -5.67 -4.35 6.78
N LEU A 89 -4.74 -3.73 7.52
CA LEU A 89 -3.29 -3.89 7.33
C LEU A 89 -2.83 -5.34 7.47
N ARG A 90 -3.43 -6.11 8.39
CA ARG A 90 -3.03 -7.51 8.63
C ARG A 90 -3.36 -8.38 7.42
N ARG A 91 -4.55 -8.23 6.84
CA ARG A 91 -4.94 -8.98 5.66
C ARG A 91 -4.16 -8.55 4.42
N ALA A 92 -3.90 -7.25 4.26
CA ALA A 92 -3.06 -6.74 3.18
C ALA A 92 -1.63 -7.27 3.28
N ALA A 93 -1.01 -7.22 4.46
CA ALA A 93 0.32 -7.78 4.71
C ALA A 93 0.38 -9.29 4.43
N PHE A 94 -0.66 -10.04 4.82
CA PHE A 94 -0.76 -11.46 4.53
C PHE A 94 -0.85 -11.75 3.02
N ALA A 95 -1.64 -10.97 2.28
CA ALA A 95 -1.72 -11.10 0.83
C ALA A 95 -0.36 -10.84 0.17
N VAL A 96 0.36 -9.79 0.59
CA VAL A 96 1.72 -9.50 0.14
C VAL A 96 2.68 -10.63 0.45
N ALA A 97 2.70 -11.11 1.69
CA ALA A 97 3.56 -12.20 2.13
C ALA A 97 3.32 -13.50 1.33
N ASN A 98 2.07 -13.82 1.01
CA ASN A 98 1.73 -15.00 0.21
C ASN A 98 2.30 -14.92 -1.21
N VAL A 99 2.23 -13.75 -1.86
CA VAL A 99 2.80 -13.54 -3.20
C VAL A 99 4.33 -13.67 -3.16
N LEU A 100 4.96 -13.20 -2.08
CA LEU A 100 6.39 -13.39 -1.82
C LEU A 100 6.77 -14.83 -1.41
N GLY A 101 5.81 -15.77 -1.41
CA GLY A 101 6.02 -17.18 -1.11
C GLY A 101 6.17 -17.50 0.38
N ILE A 102 5.84 -16.57 1.28
CA ILE A 102 5.91 -16.78 2.72
C ILE A 102 4.66 -17.55 3.15
N ARG A 103 4.83 -18.85 3.42
CA ARG A 103 3.71 -19.75 3.78
C ARG A 103 3.48 -19.89 5.27
N HIS A 104 4.33 -19.32 6.12
CA HIS A 104 4.17 -19.38 7.57
C HIS A 104 3.41 -18.18 8.11
N HIS A 105 2.38 -18.48 8.90
CA HIS A 105 1.55 -17.50 9.58
C HIS A 105 2.22 -17.17 10.92
N PRO A 106 2.54 -15.91 11.25
CA PRO A 106 3.23 -15.55 12.49
C PRO A 106 2.36 -15.70 13.77
N ASP A 107 1.11 -16.15 13.63
CA ASP A 107 0.21 -16.45 14.77
C ASP A 107 0.03 -17.98 14.99
N HIS A 108 0.82 -18.83 14.32
CA HIS A 108 0.79 -20.30 14.47
C HIS A 108 2.17 -20.90 14.72
#